data_AF-A0A438E859-F1
#
_entry.id   AF-A0A438E859-F1
#
_cell.length_a   1.000
_cell.length_b   1.000
_cell.length_c   1.000
_cell.angle_alpha   90.00
_cell.angle_beta   90.00
_cell.angle_gamma   90.00
#
_symmetry.space_group_name_H-M   'P 1'
#
loop_
_entity.id
_entity.type
_entity.pdbx_description
1 polymer ?
#
loop_
_entity_poly.entity_id
_entity_poly.type
_entity_poly.pdbx_seq_one_letter_code
_entity_poly.pdbx_strand_id
1 'polypeptide(L)'
;MKLLTLCVSFPSLFALASSKEVWVEDVWDPTIEGGRWDPMFSRSFNDWELDIVKRFLSRIQQKRVSRDLEDRVLWTVTKYRKFSVKSLYDALKL
;
A
#
# COMPACT_ATOMS: atom_id res chain seq x y z
N MET A 1 3.81 1.41 5.48
CA MET A 1 3.84 2.05 4.15
C MET A 1 2.44 2.62 3.85
N LYS A 2 2.26 3.93 3.61
CA LYS A 2 0.90 4.52 3.48
C LYS A 2 0.33 4.34 2.06
N LEU A 3 -0.36 3.21 1.83
CA LEU A 3 -1.25 2.99 0.68
C LEU A 3 -2.32 4.10 0.53
N LEU A 4 -2.65 4.78 1.63
CA LEU A 4 -3.50 5.97 1.69
C LEU A 4 -3.12 7.08 0.70
N THR A 5 -1.85 7.22 0.33
CA THR A 5 -1.42 8.31 -0.57
C THR A 5 -1.82 8.05 -2.04
N LEU A 6 -1.97 6.78 -2.43
CA LEU A 6 -2.27 6.38 -3.81
C LEU A 6 -3.76 6.48 -4.11
N CYS A 7 -4.64 6.14 -3.17
CA CYS A 7 -6.08 6.32 -3.36
C CYS A 7 -6.49 7.79 -3.47
N VAL A 8 -5.75 8.69 -2.82
CA VAL A 8 -5.95 10.15 -2.96
C VAL A 8 -5.40 10.69 -4.28
N SER A 9 -4.24 10.18 -4.73
CA SER A 9 -3.60 10.66 -5.96
C SER A 9 -4.22 10.08 -7.24
N PHE A 10 -4.82 8.90 -7.15
CA PHE A 10 -5.39 8.15 -8.26
C PHE A 10 -6.80 7.61 -7.91
N PRO A 11 -7.77 8.49 -7.61
CA PRO A 11 -9.09 8.09 -7.11
C PRO A 11 -9.87 7.24 -8.13
N SER A 12 -9.71 7.50 -9.43
CA SER A 12 -10.34 6.71 -10.50
C SER A 12 -9.83 5.27 -10.54
N LEU A 13 -8.50 5.07 -10.43
CA LEU A 13 -7.92 3.73 -10.39
C LEU A 13 -8.27 2.99 -9.10
N PHE A 14 -8.31 3.70 -7.97
CA PHE A 14 -8.72 3.12 -6.70
C PHE A 14 -10.19 2.67 -6.70
N ALA A 15 -11.08 3.41 -7.38
CA ALA A 15 -12.47 2.99 -7.56
C ALA A 15 -12.56 1.64 -8.30
N LEU A 16 -11.68 1.42 -9.28
CA LEU A 16 -11.59 0.20 -10.08
C LEU A 16 -10.81 -0.94 -9.42
N ALA A 17 -10.15 -0.71 -8.29
CA ALA A 17 -9.44 -1.78 -7.58
C ALA A 17 -10.41 -2.87 -7.14
N SER A 18 -10.10 -4.12 -7.48
CA SER A 18 -10.90 -5.29 -7.12
C SER A 18 -10.92 -5.51 -5.61
N SER A 19 -9.81 -5.20 -4.93
CA SER A 19 -9.71 -5.17 -3.47
C SER A 19 -9.16 -3.82 -3.03
N LYS A 20 -9.88 -3.15 -2.13
CA LYS A 20 -9.50 -1.86 -1.53
C LYS A 20 -8.74 -2.03 -0.21
N GLU A 21 -8.78 -3.24 0.34
CA GLU A 21 -8.20 -3.61 1.64
C GLU A 21 -7.25 -4.79 1.44
N VAL A 22 -6.30 -4.62 0.52
CA VAL A 22 -5.28 -5.63 0.20
C VAL A 22 -3.95 -5.26 0.83
N TRP A 23 -3.24 -6.25 1.38
CA TRP A 23 -1.93 -6.02 1.97
C TRP A 23 -0.88 -5.89 0.88
N VAL A 24 0.23 -5.20 1.18
CA VAL A 24 1.33 -5.04 0.22
C VAL A 24 1.88 -6.39 -0.19
N GLU A 25 2.00 -7.34 0.75
CA GLU A 25 2.46 -8.71 0.51
C GLU A 25 1.61 -9.48 -0.52
N ASP A 26 0.32 -9.17 -0.64
CA ASP A 26 -0.58 -9.85 -1.58
C ASP A 26 -0.46 -9.29 -3.01
N VAL A 27 0.03 -8.07 -3.18
CA VAL A 27 0.12 -7.37 -4.49
C VAL A 27 1.54 -7.03 -4.91
N TRP A 28 2.53 -7.42 -4.12
CA TRP A 28 3.95 -7.26 -4.40
C TRP A 28 4.59 -8.62 -4.55
N ASP A 29 5.17 -8.89 -5.72
CA ASP A 29 5.97 -10.07 -5.99
C ASP A 29 7.46 -9.75 -5.77
N PRO A 30 8.06 -10.24 -4.66
CA PRO A 30 9.47 -10.02 -4.34
C PRO A 30 10.40 -11.02 -5.03
N THR A 31 9.87 -12.03 -5.73
CA THR A 31 10.69 -13.03 -6.44
C THR A 31 11.26 -12.48 -7.75
N ILE A 32 10.65 -11.41 -8.27
CA ILE A 32 11.12 -10.68 -9.44
C ILE A 32 12.20 -9.69 -9.01
N GLU A 33 13.31 -9.62 -9.75
CA GLU A 33 14.40 -8.69 -9.45
C GLU A 33 13.92 -7.23 -9.49
N GLY A 34 14.12 -6.50 -8.39
CA GLY A 34 13.57 -5.15 -8.21
C GLY A 34 12.10 -5.11 -7.78
N GLY A 35 11.45 -6.28 -7.76
CA GLY A 35 10.07 -6.58 -7.37
C GLY A 35 9.00 -6.01 -8.29
N ARG A 36 7.85 -6.67 -8.33
CA ARG A 36 6.75 -6.33 -9.24
C ARG A 36 5.48 -6.08 -8.47
N TRP A 37 4.84 -4.95 -8.76
CA TRP A 37 3.47 -4.70 -8.34
C TRP A 37 2.48 -5.37 -9.29
N ASP A 38 1.51 -6.10 -8.76
CA ASP A 38 0.40 -6.70 -9.51
C ASP A 38 -0.98 -6.41 -8.88
N PRO A 39 -1.44 -5.14 -8.91
CA PRO A 39 -2.75 -4.78 -8.40
C PRO A 39 -3.85 -5.25 -9.36
N MET A 40 -4.85 -5.95 -8.81
CA MET A 40 -6.02 -6.41 -9.56
C MET A 40 -7.08 -5.31 -9.71
N PHE A 41 -7.61 -5.16 -10.92
CA PHE A 41 -8.69 -4.22 -11.25
C PHE A 41 -9.92 -4.97 -11.74
N SER A 42 -11.10 -4.38 -11.50
CA SER A 42 -12.40 -4.99 -11.80
C SER A 42 -12.73 -5.05 -13.29
N ARG A 43 -12.01 -4.28 -14.11
CA ARG A 43 -12.11 -4.28 -15.57
C ARG A 43 -10.79 -3.84 -16.22
N SER A 44 -10.68 -4.09 -17.52
CA SER A 44 -9.65 -3.49 -18.38
C SER A 44 -9.80 -1.96 -18.46
N PHE A 45 -8.69 -1.28 -18.74
CA PHE A 45 -8.64 0.17 -18.90
C PHE A 45 -9.01 0.61 -20.32
N ASN A 46 -9.63 1.79 -20.43
CA ASN A 46 -9.80 2.47 -21.70
C ASN A 46 -8.51 3.19 -22.11
N ASP A 47 -8.37 3.54 -23.39
CA ASP A 47 -7.17 4.21 -23.91
C ASP A 47 -6.86 5.54 -23.20
N TRP A 48 -7.90 6.31 -22.85
CA TRP A 48 -7.76 7.57 -22.13
C TRP A 48 -7.32 7.40 -20.66
N GLU A 49 -7.47 6.20 -20.08
CA GLU A 49 -7.03 5.86 -18.72
C GLU A 49 -5.56 5.43 -18.67
N LEU A 50 -4.96 5.08 -19.82
CA LEU A 50 -3.61 4.49 -19.89
C LEU A 50 -2.52 5.43 -19.35
N ASP A 51 -2.64 6.75 -19.54
CA ASP A 51 -1.67 7.71 -18.98
C ASP A 51 -1.68 7.70 -17.44
N ILE A 52 -2.88 7.65 -16.85
CA ILE A 52 -3.08 7.60 -15.40
C ILE A 52 -2.52 6.28 -14.85
N VAL A 53 -2.75 5.16 -15.55
CA VAL A 53 -2.19 3.84 -15.20
C VAL A 53 -0.67 3.86 -15.26
N LYS A 54 -0.06 4.42 -16.30
CA LYS A 54 1.41 4.53 -16.42
C LYS A 54 2.00 5.34 -15.28
N ARG A 55 1.37 6.48 -14.94
CA ARG A 55 1.80 7.33 -13.81
C ARG A 55 1.65 6.61 -12.48
N PHE A 56 0.56 5.86 -12.28
CA PHE A 56 0.35 5.04 -11.10
C PHE A 56 1.41 3.95 -10.96
N LEU A 57 1.64 3.16 -12.01
CA LEU A 57 2.66 2.11 -12.04
C LEU A 57 4.06 2.69 -11.76
N SER A 58 4.41 3.82 -12.37
CA SER A 58 5.68 4.50 -12.09
C SER A 58 5.81 4.90 -10.61
N ARG A 59 4.74 5.44 -10.00
CA ARG A 59 4.74 5.82 -8.59
C ARG A 59 4.89 4.65 -7.64
N ILE A 60 4.22 3.52 -7.90
CA ILE A 60 4.33 2.33 -7.05
C ILE A 60 5.68 1.63 -7.24
N GLN A 61 6.21 1.57 -8.46
CA GLN A 61 7.51 0.97 -8.74
C GLN A 61 8.68 1.72 -8.08
N GLN A 62 8.57 3.04 -7.89
CA GLN A 62 9.53 3.82 -7.10
C GLN A 62 9.52 3.46 -5.60
N LYS A 63 8.44 2.85 -5.11
CA LYS A 63 8.32 2.38 -3.73
C LYS A 63 8.77 0.93 -3.66
N ARG A 64 10.09 0.71 -3.71
CA ARG A 64 10.68 -0.60 -3.39
C ARG A 64 10.20 -1.02 -1.99
N VAL A 65 9.50 -2.14 -1.92
CA VAL A 65 9.13 -2.77 -0.65
C VAL A 65 10.38 -3.46 -0.12
N SER A 66 11.12 -2.79 0.77
CA SER A 66 12.23 -3.42 1.47
C SER A 66 11.67 -4.38 2.51
N ARG A 67 11.88 -5.69 2.31
CA ARG A 67 11.56 -6.72 3.31
C ARG A 67 12.23 -6.42 4.66
N ASP A 68 13.39 -5.76 4.66
CA ASP A 68 14.16 -5.44 5.88
C ASP A 68 13.58 -4.27 6.71
N LEU A 69 12.65 -3.50 6.14
CA LEU A 69 11.96 -2.40 6.82
C LEU A 69 10.56 -2.78 7.30
N GLU A 70 10.09 -3.97 6.99
CA GLU A 70 8.71 -4.38 7.29
C GLU A 70 8.48 -4.75 8.77
N ASP A 71 9.53 -4.75 9.63
CA ASP A 71 9.38 -5.12 11.05
C ASP A 71 10.16 -4.28 12.09
N ARG A 72 10.98 -3.28 11.72
CA ARG A 72 11.70 -2.49 12.75
C ARG A 72 10.83 -1.50 13.53
N VAL A 73 9.58 -1.34 13.11
CA VAL A 73 8.54 -0.62 13.87
C VAL A 73 7.42 -1.59 14.29
N LEU A 74 7.71 -2.90 14.36
CA LEU A 74 6.84 -3.86 15.02
C LEU A 74 7.24 -3.95 16.51
N TRP A 75 6.39 -3.33 17.34
CA TRP A 75 6.15 -3.65 18.74
C TRP A 75 7.31 -3.45 19.73
N THR A 76 7.62 -2.19 20.05
CA THR A 76 7.85 -1.91 21.47
C THR A 76 6.51 -1.97 22.20
N VAL A 77 6.25 -3.19 22.71
CA VAL A 77 5.49 -3.50 23.93
C VAL A 77 3.96 -3.50 23.80
N THR A 78 3.39 -4.65 23.40
CA THR A 78 2.79 -5.58 24.39
C THR A 78 2.19 -6.80 23.69
N LYS A 79 2.36 -7.95 24.34
CA LYS A 79 1.93 -9.30 23.94
C LYS A 79 0.41 -9.48 23.80
N TYR A 80 -0.38 -8.42 23.94
CA TYR A 80 -1.84 -8.43 23.87
C TYR A 80 -2.29 -7.34 22.89
N ARG A 81 -2.54 -7.78 21.66
CA ARG A 81 -2.98 -7.02 20.47
C ARG A 81 -4.31 -6.27 20.66
N LYS A 82 -4.41 -5.34 21.61
CA LYS A 82 -5.52 -4.36 21.69
C LYS A 82 -4.92 -2.97 21.87
N PHE A 83 -4.67 -2.31 20.74
CA PHE A 83 -4.37 -0.88 20.73
C PHE A 83 -5.70 -0.12 20.73
N SER A 84 -5.94 0.69 21.76
CA SER A 84 -7.06 1.64 21.79
C SER A 84 -6.60 2.99 21.25
N VAL A 85 -7.53 3.80 20.72
CA VAL A 85 -7.24 5.17 20.26
C VAL A 85 -6.58 6.00 21.37
N LYS A 86 -6.99 5.81 22.62
CA LYS A 86 -6.38 6.48 23.78
C LYS A 86 -4.90 6.13 23.96
N SER A 87 -4.55 4.84 23.81
CA SER A 87 -3.17 4.36 23.89
C SER A 87 -2.26 4.95 22.80
N LEU A 88 -2.84 5.31 21.64
CA LEU A 88 -2.13 6.00 20.56
C LEU A 88 -1.82 7.46 20.94
N TYR A 89 -2.77 8.18 21.52
CA TYR A 89 -2.54 9.57 21.96
C TYR A 89 -1.51 9.66 23.09
N ASP A 90 -1.59 8.76 24.08
CA ASP A 90 -0.64 8.73 25.20
C ASP A 90 0.81 8.43 24.73
N ALA A 91 0.97 7.53 23.74
CA ALA A 91 2.27 7.19 23.16
C ALA A 91 2.88 8.33 22.34
N LEU A 92 2.04 9.20 21.77
CA LEU A 92 2.46 10.36 21.00
C LEU A 92 2.81 11.59 21.88
N LYS A 93 2.67 11.49 23.22
CA LYS A 93 2.85 12.60 24.17
C LYS A 93 2.19 13.90 23.72
N LEU A 94 0.92 13.81 23.32
CA LEU A 94 0.02 14.97 23.22
C LEU A 94 -0.58 15.29 24.59
#